data_AF-A0A8X6I659-F1
#
_entry.id   AF-A0A8X6I659-F1
#
_cell.length_a   1.000
_cell.length_b   1.000
_cell.length_c   1.000
_cell.angle_alpha   90.00
_cell.angle_beta   90.00
_cell.angle_gamma   90.00
#
_symmetry.space_group_name_H-M   'P 1'
#
loop_
_entity.id
_entity.type
_entity.pdbx_description
1 polymer ?
#
loop_
_entity_poly.entity_id
_entity_poly.type
_entity_poly.pdbx_seq_one_letter_code
_entity_poly.pdbx_strand_id
1 'polypeptide(L)'
;MDGLIENKCGIGRISIQSDTAKMKILKEIKMDPKVSAVKLAAETSQIIGKSVSTEIMRNLIRQVGYKSKVVKKKPFMNLQNQKKCLEFAKTHQLKTDTFWKKVVILLSSLNIPFLTVSPYGESPIHTAMHPEKCTSYS
;
A
#
# COMPACT_ATOMS: atom_id res chain seq x y z
N MET A 1 -40.88 -26.26 21.18
CA MET A 1 -39.63 -26.93 20.75
C MET A 1 -39.45 -26.50 19.31
N ASP A 2 -38.90 -25.30 19.15
CA ASP A 2 -39.07 -24.54 17.92
C ASP A 2 -37.80 -24.76 17.11
N GLY A 3 -37.88 -25.71 16.18
CA GLY A 3 -36.76 -26.06 15.31
C GLY A 3 -36.44 -24.89 14.40
N LEU A 4 -35.33 -24.19 14.66
CA LEU A 4 -34.82 -23.15 13.79
C LEU A 4 -34.28 -23.81 12.51
N ILE A 5 -35.10 -23.88 11.46
CA ILE A 5 -34.66 -24.31 10.14
C ILE A 5 -34.01 -23.10 9.47
N GLU A 6 -32.68 -23.06 9.49
CA GLU A 6 -31.90 -22.05 8.79
C GLU A 6 -31.52 -22.54 7.38
N ASN A 7 -31.71 -21.66 6.39
CA ASN A 7 -31.38 -21.97 5.00
C ASN A 7 -29.86 -21.87 4.80
N LYS A 8 -29.28 -22.87 4.13
CA LYS A 8 -27.84 -22.84 3.82
C LYS A 8 -27.57 -21.74 2.79
N CYS A 9 -26.51 -20.97 3.01
CA CYS A 9 -26.06 -20.00 2.02
C CYS A 9 -25.77 -20.72 0.68
N GLY A 10 -26.35 -20.22 -0.41
CA GLY A 10 -26.20 -20.84 -1.74
C GLY A 10 -24.80 -20.70 -2.32
N ILE A 11 -24.47 -21.55 -3.29
CA ILE A 11 -23.24 -21.42 -4.07
C ILE A 11 -23.39 -20.19 -4.98
N GLY A 12 -22.65 -19.14 -4.66
CA GLY A 12 -22.67 -17.89 -5.43
C GLY A 12 -22.09 -18.04 -6.84
N ARG A 13 -21.88 -16.90 -7.52
CA ARG A 13 -21.33 -16.87 -8.87
C ARG A 13 -19.90 -17.44 -8.91
N ILE A 14 -19.67 -18.41 -9.80
CA ILE A 14 -18.34 -18.99 -10.05
C ILE A 14 -17.41 -17.90 -10.61
N SER A 15 -16.19 -17.81 -10.07
CA SER A 15 -15.21 -16.81 -10.51
C SER A 15 -14.60 -17.17 -11.86
N ILE A 16 -14.31 -16.15 -12.68
CA ILE A 16 -13.69 -16.31 -14.00
C ILE A 16 -12.26 -16.90 -13.89
N GLN A 17 -11.54 -16.54 -12.81
CA GLN A 17 -10.21 -17.08 -12.53
C GLN A 17 -10.32 -18.34 -11.68
N SER A 18 -9.60 -19.39 -12.07
CA SER A 18 -9.41 -20.58 -11.23
C SER A 18 -8.52 -20.24 -10.02
N ASP A 19 -8.64 -21.01 -8.95
CA ASP A 19 -7.85 -20.74 -7.74
C ASP A 19 -6.35 -20.95 -7.99
N THR A 20 -5.96 -21.90 -8.84
CA THR A 20 -4.57 -22.06 -9.28
C THR A 20 -4.05 -20.82 -10.02
N ALA A 21 -4.87 -20.22 -10.89
CA ALA A 21 -4.50 -19.00 -11.61
C ALA A 21 -4.33 -17.83 -10.63
N LYS A 22 -5.26 -17.66 -9.67
CA LYS A 22 -5.13 -16.67 -8.60
C LYS A 22 -3.82 -16.84 -7.84
N MET A 23 -3.49 -18.06 -7.39
CA MET A 23 -2.25 -18.32 -6.66
C MET A 23 -0.99 -17.98 -7.47
N LYS A 24 -0.99 -18.23 -8.78
CA LYS A 24 0.13 -17.84 -9.66
C LYS A 24 0.29 -16.32 -9.74
N ILE A 25 -0.82 -15.60 -9.93
CA ILE A 25 -0.83 -14.12 -9.96
C ILE A 25 -0.35 -13.56 -8.62
N LEU A 26 -0.79 -14.13 -7.51
CA LEU A 26 -0.37 -13.73 -6.16
C LEU A 26 1.14 -13.89 -5.95
N LYS A 27 1.72 -14.99 -6.45
CA LYS A 27 3.16 -15.20 -6.41
C LYS A 27 3.91 -14.17 -7.24
N GLU A 28 3.39 -13.81 -8.41
CA GLU A 28 3.98 -12.82 -9.31
C GLU A 28 3.98 -11.41 -8.70
N ILE A 29 2.86 -11.00 -8.10
CA ILE A 29 2.76 -9.74 -7.34
C ILE A 29 3.77 -9.71 -6.19
N LYS A 30 4.02 -10.84 -5.53
CA LYS A 30 4.99 -10.93 -4.43
C LYS A 30 6.45 -10.81 -4.92
N MET A 31 6.75 -11.35 -6.10
CA MET A 31 8.10 -11.29 -6.69
C MET A 31 8.42 -9.90 -7.23
N ASP A 32 7.48 -9.25 -7.92
CA ASP A 32 7.62 -7.88 -8.40
C ASP A 32 6.39 -7.03 -8.01
N PRO A 33 6.41 -6.38 -6.83
CA PRO A 33 5.29 -5.58 -6.36
C PRO A 33 5.11 -4.25 -7.12
N LYS A 34 5.99 -3.93 -8.08
CA LYS A 34 5.91 -2.70 -8.87
C LYS A 34 5.08 -2.86 -10.15
N VAL A 35 4.70 -4.09 -10.50
CA VAL A 35 3.93 -4.36 -11.71
C VAL A 35 2.56 -3.69 -11.62
N SER A 36 2.15 -3.03 -12.72
CA SER A 36 0.85 -2.37 -12.79
C SER A 36 -0.29 -3.39 -12.95
N ALA A 37 -1.46 -3.05 -12.40
CA ALA A 37 -2.66 -3.88 -12.57
C ALA A 37 -3.04 -4.09 -14.04
N VAL A 38 -2.71 -3.13 -14.92
CA VAL A 38 -2.95 -3.23 -16.37
C VAL A 38 -2.07 -4.29 -17.00
N LYS A 39 -0.77 -4.29 -16.67
CA LYS A 39 0.17 -5.29 -17.18
C LYS A 39 -0.20 -6.70 -16.70
N LEU A 40 -0.53 -6.84 -15.41
CA LEU A 40 -1.00 -8.11 -14.84
C LEU A 40 -2.28 -8.61 -15.52
N ALA A 41 -3.22 -7.71 -15.83
CA ALA A 41 -4.45 -8.09 -16.53
C ALA A 41 -4.18 -8.60 -17.94
N ALA A 42 -3.26 -7.97 -18.68
CA ALA A 42 -2.87 -8.41 -20.02
C ALA A 42 -2.18 -9.78 -19.98
N GLU A 43 -1.17 -9.95 -19.11
CA GLU A 43 -0.44 -11.21 -18.93
C GLU A 43 -1.37 -12.35 -18.52
N THR A 44 -2.27 -12.08 -17.56
CA THR A 44 -3.24 -13.08 -17.11
C THR A 44 -4.26 -13.41 -18.19
N SER A 45 -4.72 -12.42 -18.96
CA SER A 45 -5.68 -12.67 -20.05
C SER A 45 -5.06 -13.57 -21.12
N GLN A 46 -3.77 -13.40 -21.40
CA GLN A 46 -3.01 -14.25 -22.32
C GLN A 46 -2.88 -15.68 -21.81
N ILE A 47 -2.61 -15.87 -20.51
CA ILE A 47 -2.46 -17.19 -19.89
C ILE A 47 -3.80 -17.95 -19.82
N ILE A 48 -4.89 -17.25 -19.47
CA ILE A 48 -6.21 -17.86 -19.28
C ILE A 48 -6.97 -17.99 -20.62
N GLY A 49 -6.60 -17.24 -21.65
CA GLY A 49 -7.32 -17.17 -22.93
C GLY A 49 -8.68 -16.49 -22.82
N LYS A 50 -8.89 -15.68 -21.77
CA LYS A 50 -10.13 -14.93 -21.52
C LYS A 50 -9.78 -13.50 -21.13
N SER A 51 -10.66 -12.55 -21.47
CA SER A 51 -10.47 -11.16 -21.05
C SER A 51 -10.61 -11.03 -19.54
N VAL A 52 -9.59 -10.45 -18.91
CA VAL A 52 -9.60 -10.12 -17.48
C VAL A 52 -9.64 -8.61 -17.30
N SER A 53 -10.63 -8.13 -16.56
CA SER A 53 -10.72 -6.71 -16.23
C SER A 53 -9.57 -6.28 -15.32
N THR A 54 -9.06 -5.06 -15.56
CA THR A 54 -8.06 -4.41 -14.71
C THR A 54 -8.54 -4.25 -13.27
N GLU A 55 -9.85 -4.12 -13.04
CA GLU A 55 -10.43 -3.97 -11.71
C GLU A 55 -10.31 -5.26 -10.87
N ILE A 56 -10.39 -6.43 -11.52
CA ILE A 56 -10.17 -7.72 -10.85
C ILE A 56 -8.76 -7.77 -10.27
N MET A 57 -7.77 -7.29 -11.02
CA MET A 57 -6.38 -7.21 -10.55
C MET A 57 -6.20 -6.22 -9.42
N ARG A 58 -6.85 -5.05 -9.48
CA ARG A 58 -6.80 -4.08 -8.38
C ARG A 58 -7.40 -4.66 -7.10
N ASN A 59 -8.52 -5.37 -7.20
CA ASN A 59 -9.15 -6.04 -6.06
C ASN A 59 -8.25 -7.13 -5.48
N LEU A 60 -7.60 -7.93 -6.32
CA LEU A 60 -6.65 -8.95 -5.88
C LEU A 60 -5.45 -8.32 -5.15
N ILE A 61 -4.85 -7.27 -5.71
CA ILE A 61 -3.74 -6.53 -5.08
C ILE A 61 -4.15 -6.00 -3.70
N ARG A 62 -5.37 -5.42 -3.59
CA ARG A 62 -5.92 -4.91 -2.32
C ARG A 62 -6.21 -6.02 -1.32
N GLN A 63 -6.73 -7.16 -1.77
CA GLN A 63 -7.02 -8.32 -0.92
C GLN A 63 -5.75 -8.87 -0.25
N VAL A 64 -4.61 -8.76 -0.93
CA VAL A 64 -3.30 -9.17 -0.41
C VAL A 64 -2.69 -8.10 0.51
N GLY A 65 -3.32 -6.92 0.61
CA GLY A 65 -2.87 -5.81 1.46
C GLY A 65 -1.88 -4.85 0.80
N TYR A 66 -1.60 -5.00 -0.50
CA TYR A 66 -0.78 -4.03 -1.21
C TYR A 66 -1.54 -2.74 -1.48
N LYS A 67 -0.88 -1.61 -1.22
CA LYS A 67 -1.40 -0.25 -1.44
C LYS A 67 -0.52 0.47 -2.45
N SER A 68 -1.14 1.25 -3.33
CA SER A 68 -0.40 2.16 -4.21
C SER A 68 0.32 3.21 -3.36
N LYS A 69 1.65 3.28 -3.49
CA LYS A 69 2.48 4.32 -2.88
C LYS A 69 3.48 4.83 -3.90
N VAL A 70 3.71 6.15 -3.89
CA VAL A 70 4.81 6.75 -4.64
C VAL A 70 6.11 6.43 -3.92
N VAL A 71 7.06 5.84 -4.65
CA VAL A 71 8.39 5.52 -4.11
C VAL A 71 9.17 6.82 -3.93
N LYS A 72 9.61 7.11 -2.70
CA LYS A 72 10.49 8.24 -2.41
C LYS A 72 11.88 7.97 -3.00
N LYS A 73 12.43 8.95 -3.74
CA LYS A 73 13.81 8.89 -4.24
C LYS A 73 14.76 8.91 -3.04
N LYS A 74 15.57 7.87 -2.87
CA LYS A 74 16.69 7.88 -1.92
C LYS A 74 17.90 8.51 -2.59
N PRO A 75 18.74 9.29 -1.89
CA PRO A 75 20.02 9.72 -2.43
C PRO A 75 20.83 8.48 -2.81
N PHE A 76 21.52 8.56 -3.95
CA PHE A 76 22.34 7.46 -4.43
C PHE A 76 23.49 7.21 -3.43
N MET A 77 23.58 5.99 -2.90
CA MET A 77 24.66 5.58 -2.02
C MET A 77 25.47 4.49 -2.70
N ASN A 78 26.74 4.78 -3.02
CA ASN A 78 27.69 3.76 -3.44
C ASN A 78 27.89 2.73 -2.31
N LEU A 79 28.21 1.48 -2.66
CA LEU A 79 28.48 0.37 -1.74
C LEU A 79 29.51 0.74 -0.66
N GLN A 80 30.56 1.49 -1.02
CA GLN A 80 31.55 1.98 -0.05
C GLN A 80 30.91 2.90 1.01
N ASN A 81 30.05 3.82 0.59
CA ASN A 81 29.36 4.72 1.52
C ASN A 81 28.36 3.95 2.38
N GLN A 82 27.65 2.97 1.82
CA GLN A 82 26.75 2.11 2.59
C GLN A 82 27.50 1.37 3.72
N LYS A 83 28.69 0.83 3.44
CA LYS A 83 29.54 0.16 4.45
C LYS A 83 29.95 1.13 5.55
N LYS A 84 30.47 2.31 5.18
CA LYS A 84 30.86 3.35 6.15
C LYS A 84 29.69 3.81 7.02
N CYS A 85 28.51 4.02 6.42
CA CYS A 85 27.30 4.37 7.17
C CYS A 85 26.89 3.26 8.14
N LEU A 86 26.97 1.99 7.73
CA LEU A 86 26.64 0.86 8.60
C LEU A 86 27.64 0.71 9.76
N GLU A 87 28.94 0.83 9.49
CA GLU A 87 29.98 0.80 10.52
C GLU A 87 29.82 1.95 11.51
N PHE A 88 29.56 3.17 11.01
CA PHE A 88 29.27 4.33 11.84
C PHE A 88 28.05 4.09 12.74
N ALA A 89 26.95 3.59 12.18
CA ALA A 89 25.74 3.27 12.95
C ALA A 89 26.02 2.24 14.05
N LYS A 90 26.72 1.15 13.74
CA LYS A 90 27.06 0.09 14.72
C LYS A 90 27.96 0.62 15.85
N THR A 91 29.00 1.37 15.50
CA THR A 91 29.96 1.92 16.47
C THR A 91 29.34 2.97 17.38
N HIS A 92 28.28 3.65 16.91
CA HIS A 92 27.63 4.74 17.63
C HIS A 92 26.26 4.41 18.23
N GLN A 93 25.71 3.20 17.98
CA GLN A 93 24.40 2.77 18.46
C GLN A 93 24.26 2.81 19.98
N LEU A 94 25.34 2.51 20.72
CA LEU A 94 25.36 2.42 22.19
C LEU A 94 26.05 3.62 22.86
N LYS A 95 26.29 4.71 22.13
CA LYS A 95 26.94 5.90 22.70
C LYS A 95 25.97 6.65 23.60
N THR A 96 26.50 7.19 24.70
CA THR A 96 25.73 7.93 25.70
C THR A 96 25.29 9.30 25.19
N ASP A 97 24.23 9.85 25.78
CA ASP A 97 23.76 11.22 25.45
C ASP A 97 24.85 12.28 25.68
N THR A 98 25.72 12.07 26.66
CA THR A 98 26.86 12.94 26.95
C THR A 98 27.87 12.98 25.80
N PHE A 99 28.00 11.88 25.04
CA PHE A 99 28.81 11.85 23.83
C PHE A 99 28.14 12.71 22.74
N TRP A 100 26.85 12.52 22.48
CA TRP A 100 26.12 13.27 21.44
C TRP A 100 26.02 14.76 21.72
N LYS A 101 25.91 15.17 22.99
CA LYS A 101 25.94 16.59 23.40
C LYS A 101 27.26 17.29 23.04
N LYS A 102 28.36 16.54 22.89
CA LYS A 102 29.67 17.08 22.48
C LYS A 102 29.85 17.14 20.97
N VAL A 103 29.05 16.39 20.20
CA VAL A 103 29.16 16.35 18.74
C VAL A 103 28.50 17.60 18.16
N VAL A 104 29.30 18.52 17.64
CA VAL A 104 28.81 19.68 16.88
C VAL A 104 28.72 19.28 15.41
N ILE A 105 27.50 19.19 14.88
CA ILE A 105 27.26 18.93 13.46
C ILE A 105 27.18 20.28 12.75
N LEU A 106 28.26 20.65 12.04
CA LEU A 106 28.28 21.84 11.19
C LEU A 106 27.52 21.54 9.90
N LEU A 107 26.27 22.00 9.80
CA LEU A 107 25.45 21.91 8.60
C LEU A 107 25.71 23.14 7.71
N SER A 108 26.87 23.22 7.06
CA SER A 108 27.07 24.20 6.00
C SER A 108 26.49 23.67 4.69
N SER A 109 25.36 24.24 4.29
CA SER A 109 24.73 24.11 2.97
C SER A 109 24.21 22.74 2.61
N LEU A 110 23.05 22.37 3.16
CA LEU A 110 21.89 21.86 2.42
C LEU A 110 20.68 22.03 3.35
N ASN A 111 19.67 22.74 2.90
CA ASN A 111 18.39 22.93 3.58
C ASN A 111 17.72 21.54 3.68
N ILE A 112 18.05 20.78 4.73
CA ILE A 112 17.33 19.57 5.10
C ILE A 112 16.08 20.09 5.80
N PRO A 113 14.88 19.97 5.22
CA PRO A 113 13.66 20.27 5.95
C PRO A 113 13.58 19.25 7.09
N PHE A 114 14.03 19.66 8.27
CA PHE A 114 13.58 19.12 9.52
C PHE A 114 12.06 19.24 9.51
N LEU A 115 11.41 18.13 9.14
CA LEU A 115 9.99 17.84 9.30
C LEU A 115 9.10 19.09 9.41
N THR A 116 8.93 19.83 8.33
CA THR A 116 7.72 20.63 8.20
C THR A 116 6.60 19.60 8.04
N VAL A 117 5.87 19.34 9.13
CA VAL A 117 4.53 18.79 9.04
C VAL A 117 3.81 19.66 8.03
N SER A 118 3.48 19.08 6.88
CA SER A 118 2.72 19.77 5.84
C SER A 118 1.40 20.27 6.48
N PRO A 119 1.07 21.58 6.39
CA PRO A 119 -0.15 22.12 6.97
C PRO A 119 -1.39 21.79 6.12
N TYR A 120 -1.30 20.91 5.12
CA TYR A 120 -2.47 20.28 4.51
C TYR A 120 -3.11 19.36 5.54
N GLY A 121 -3.91 19.98 6.41
CA GLY A 121 -4.76 19.37 7.38
C GLY A 121 -5.65 18.33 6.73
N GLU A 122 -6.03 17.37 7.56
CA GLU A 122 -7.26 16.63 7.41
C GLU A 122 -8.38 17.63 7.09
N SER A 123 -8.74 17.75 5.82
CA SER A 123 -9.99 18.38 5.46
C SER A 123 -11.06 17.39 5.93
N PRO A 124 -11.93 17.77 6.87
CA PRO A 124 -13.08 16.95 7.19
C PRO A 124 -13.82 16.72 5.88
N ILE A 125 -14.07 15.45 5.56
CA ILE A 125 -15.03 15.09 4.53
C ILE A 125 -16.28 15.86 4.92
N HIS A 126 -16.68 16.86 4.12
CA HIS A 126 -17.93 17.55 4.30
C HIS A 126 -19.01 16.46 4.32
N THR A 127 -19.50 16.14 5.51
CA THR A 127 -20.80 15.53 5.70
C THR A 127 -21.78 16.54 5.13
N ALA A 128 -22.09 16.40 3.85
CA ALA A 128 -23.17 17.13 3.24
C ALA A 128 -24.43 16.73 4.00
N MET A 129 -24.94 17.71 4.71
CA MET A 129 -26.23 17.72 5.36
C MET A 129 -27.27 17.05 4.47
N HIS A 130 -27.98 16.12 5.08
CA HIS A 130 -29.34 15.76 4.72
C HIS A 130 -30.18 17.05 4.65
N PRO A 131 -30.86 17.39 3.54
CA PRO A 131 -32.02 18.25 3.61
C PRO A 131 -33.24 17.39 3.98
N GLU A 132 -33.90 17.77 5.06
CA GLU A 132 -35.23 17.28 5.41
C GLU A 132 -36.28 17.78 4.40
N LYS A 133 -37.22 16.87 4.07
CA LYS A 133 -38.66 17.07 3.81
C LYS A 133 -39.11 17.95 2.62
N CYS A 134 -39.79 17.30 1.66
CA CYS A 134 -41.25 17.40 1.47
C CYS A 134 -41.68 16.89 0.07
N THR A 135 -42.34 15.72 0.00
CA THR A 135 -43.53 15.53 -0.84
C THR A 135 -44.45 14.54 -0.14
N SER A 136 -45.52 15.05 0.46
CA SER A 136 -46.67 14.28 0.89
C SER A 136 -47.43 13.80 -0.35
N TYR A 137 -47.56 12.48 -0.51
CA TYR A 137 -48.62 11.87 -1.30
C TYR A 137 -49.67 11.35 -0.33
N SER A 138 -50.85 11.96 -0.34
CA SER A 138 -52.20 11.39 -0.10
C SER A 138 -53.21 12.52 -0.25
#